data_AF-A0A453DPS1-F1
#
_entry.id   AF-A0A453DPS1-F1
#
_cell.length_a   1.000
_cell.length_b   1.000
_cell.length_c   1.000
_cell.angle_alpha   90.00
_cell.angle_beta   90.00
_cell.angle_gamma   90.00
#
_symmetry.space_group_name_H-M   'P 1'
#
loop_
_entity.id
_entity.type
_entity.pdbx_description
1 polymer ?
#
loop_
_entity_poly.entity_id
_entity_poly.type
_entity_poly.pdbx_seq_one_letter_code
_entity_poly.pdbx_strand_id
1 'polypeptide(L)'
;MVATQNGGPVDIHRVLDNGILVDPHNQNDIAEALYRLVSDKQLWAKCRQNGLDNIHRFSWPEHCKNYLSRVGTLKSRHPQWQKSDDATEVSETDSPGDSLRDIHDISLNLKISLDSEKSGSMSKYGRSSTSDRRNLEDAVQKFSEAVSAGTKDESGEKAGATTGSTKWPSLRRRKHIVVIAVDSVQDADLVQIIKNIFQASSKEKSSGALGFVLSTSRAASEIHPLLTSGGIEITDFDAFICSSGSDLCYPSSNSEDMLSPAELPFMIDLDYHSQIQYRWGGEGLRKTLIRWAAEKNSESGQEAVVEDDECSSTYCISFKVKNTEAVPPVKDLRKTMRIQALRCHVLYSHDGSKLNFIPVLASRSQALRYLYIRWGVELSNMTVVVGESGDTDYEGLLGGVQKTIILKGSFNSAPNQLHAARSYSLEDVVSFDKPGIASVDGYAPDILKSALQQFGALEG
;
A
#
# COMPACT_ATOMS: atom_id res chain seq x y z
N MET A 1 0.87 -36.98 -23.87
CA MET A 1 2.02 -36.55 -23.05
C MET A 1 2.25 -37.58 -21.94
N VAL A 2 3.49 -37.89 -21.57
CA VAL A 2 3.79 -38.60 -20.31
C VAL A 2 4.44 -37.60 -19.39
N ALA A 3 3.92 -37.42 -18.18
CA ALA A 3 4.39 -36.39 -17.26
C ALA A 3 4.45 -36.90 -15.82
N THR A 4 5.26 -36.24 -15.00
CA THR A 4 5.39 -36.57 -13.58
C THR A 4 4.05 -36.36 -12.85
N GLN A 5 3.70 -37.30 -11.98
CA GLN A 5 2.58 -37.17 -11.03
C GLN A 5 2.86 -36.19 -9.89
N ASN A 6 4.03 -35.57 -9.87
CA ASN A 6 4.44 -34.57 -8.88
C ASN A 6 4.55 -33.18 -9.53
N GLY A 7 3.96 -32.17 -8.89
CA GLY A 7 4.09 -30.76 -9.25
C GLY A 7 3.14 -30.28 -10.35
N GLY A 8 3.53 -29.19 -11.03
CA GLY A 8 2.69 -28.49 -12.02
C GLY A 8 2.09 -29.35 -13.15
N PRO A 9 2.74 -30.43 -13.63
CA PRO A 9 2.13 -31.27 -14.68
C PRO A 9 0.83 -31.96 -14.28
N VAL A 10 0.58 -32.15 -12.97
CA VAL A 10 -0.69 -32.69 -12.46
C VAL A 10 -1.84 -31.73 -12.75
N ASP A 11 -1.63 -30.42 -12.55
CA ASP A 11 -2.65 -29.41 -12.81
C ASP A 11 -2.90 -29.25 -14.32
N ILE A 12 -1.85 -29.34 -15.13
CA ILE A 12 -1.96 -29.33 -16.60
C ILE A 12 -2.76 -30.53 -17.09
N HIS A 13 -2.44 -31.73 -16.57
CA HIS A 13 -3.17 -32.95 -16.92
C HIS A 13 -4.63 -32.91 -16.47
N ARG A 14 -4.92 -32.40 -15.26
CA ARG A 14 -6.29 -32.23 -14.76
C ARG A 14 -7.16 -31.35 -15.68
N VAL A 15 -6.56 -30.33 -16.30
CA VAL A 15 -7.28 -29.40 -17.19
C VAL A 15 -7.36 -29.91 -18.62
N LEU A 16 -6.29 -30.51 -19.14
CA LEU A 16 -6.21 -30.92 -20.56
C LEU A 16 -6.64 -32.36 -20.83
N ASP A 17 -6.47 -33.27 -19.87
CA ASP A 17 -6.62 -34.73 -20.03
C ASP A 17 -5.90 -35.27 -21.29
N ASN A 18 -4.67 -34.81 -21.51
CA ASN A 18 -3.90 -35.04 -22.75
C ASN A 18 -2.74 -36.04 -22.56
N GLY A 19 -2.77 -36.87 -21.52
CA GLY A 19 -1.63 -37.72 -21.18
C GLY A 19 -1.81 -38.72 -20.06
N ILE A 20 -0.67 -39.25 -19.60
CA ILE A 20 -0.54 -40.20 -18.50
C ILE A 20 0.42 -39.59 -17.47
N LEU A 21 0.04 -39.63 -16.20
CA LEU A 21 0.90 -39.25 -15.08
C LEU A 21 1.67 -40.48 -14.58
N VAL A 22 2.96 -40.30 -14.30
CA VAL A 22 3.86 -41.38 -13.84
C VAL A 22 4.72 -40.93 -12.66
N ASP A 23 5.14 -41.87 -11.83
CA ASP A 23 6.16 -41.62 -10.81
C ASP A 23 7.54 -41.40 -11.49
N PRO A 24 8.17 -40.22 -11.36
CA PRO A 24 9.47 -39.98 -11.95
C PRO A 24 10.59 -40.84 -11.35
N HIS A 25 10.37 -41.51 -10.21
CA HIS A 25 11.37 -42.38 -9.57
C HIS A 25 11.19 -43.86 -9.94
N ASN A 26 10.10 -44.22 -10.63
CA ASN A 26 9.86 -45.58 -11.10
C ASN A 26 10.13 -45.70 -12.61
N GLN A 27 11.28 -46.29 -12.97
CA GLN A 27 11.67 -46.48 -14.36
C GLN A 27 10.70 -47.37 -15.16
N ASN A 28 10.08 -48.36 -14.49
CA ASN A 28 9.15 -49.26 -15.16
C ASN A 28 7.84 -48.55 -15.53
N ASP A 29 7.31 -47.71 -14.64
CA ASP A 29 6.08 -46.95 -14.88
C ASP A 29 6.25 -45.98 -16.05
N ILE A 30 7.42 -45.33 -16.14
CA ILE A 30 7.76 -44.45 -17.27
C ILE A 30 7.79 -45.26 -18.57
N ALA A 31 8.47 -46.40 -18.58
CA ALA A 31 8.59 -47.26 -19.77
C ALA A 31 7.22 -47.79 -20.22
N GLU A 32 6.38 -48.25 -19.28
CA GLU A 32 5.04 -48.74 -19.56
C GLU A 32 4.12 -47.63 -20.08
N ALA A 33 4.15 -46.44 -19.47
CA ALA A 33 3.34 -45.31 -19.93
C ALA A 33 3.73 -44.84 -21.33
N LEU A 34 5.03 -44.79 -21.64
CA LEU A 34 5.52 -44.48 -22.99
C LEU A 34 5.10 -45.55 -23.98
N TYR A 35 5.30 -46.83 -23.64
CA TYR A 35 4.89 -47.95 -24.49
C TYR A 35 3.38 -47.92 -24.75
N ARG A 36 2.56 -47.71 -23.72
CA ARG A 36 1.10 -47.64 -23.82
C ARG A 36 0.64 -46.48 -24.68
N LEU A 37 1.23 -45.28 -24.49
CA LEU A 37 0.86 -44.09 -25.27
C LEU A 37 1.22 -44.23 -26.75
N VAL A 38 2.29 -44.97 -27.10
CA VAL A 38 2.71 -45.19 -28.49
C VAL A 38 1.99 -46.37 -29.14
N SER A 39 1.71 -47.43 -28.37
CA SER A 39 1.13 -48.68 -28.89
C SER A 39 -0.40 -48.60 -29.04
N ASP A 40 -1.08 -47.87 -28.14
CA ASP A 40 -2.53 -47.69 -28.20
C ASP A 40 -2.89 -46.44 -29.02
N LYS A 41 -3.28 -46.67 -30.27
CA LYS A 41 -3.70 -45.60 -31.21
C LYS A 41 -4.94 -44.85 -30.73
N GLN A 42 -5.86 -45.50 -30.01
CA GLN A 42 -7.08 -44.85 -29.53
C GLN A 42 -6.76 -43.91 -28.37
N LEU A 43 -5.94 -44.36 -27.42
CA LEU A 43 -5.46 -43.53 -26.32
C LEU A 43 -4.70 -42.32 -26.84
N TRP A 44 -3.79 -42.51 -27.79
CA TRP A 44 -3.05 -41.40 -28.39
C TRP A 44 -3.96 -40.40 -29.08
N ALA A 45 -4.92 -40.88 -29.90
CA ALA A 45 -5.86 -40.02 -30.60
C ALA A 45 -6.73 -39.22 -29.63
N LYS A 46 -7.20 -39.86 -28.55
CA LYS A 46 -7.94 -39.20 -27.47
C LYS A 46 -7.09 -38.12 -26.78
N CYS A 47 -5.87 -38.44 -26.38
CA CYS A 47 -4.97 -37.47 -25.75
C CYS A 47 -4.67 -36.28 -26.68
N ARG A 48 -4.49 -36.51 -27.98
CA ARG A 48 -4.30 -35.45 -28.98
C ARG A 48 -5.54 -34.57 -29.10
N GLN A 49 -6.72 -35.18 -29.22
CA GLN A 49 -7.99 -34.47 -29.37
C GLN A 49 -8.28 -33.63 -28.12
N ASN A 50 -8.21 -34.23 -26.94
CA ASN A 50 -8.35 -33.55 -25.65
C ASN A 50 -7.36 -32.38 -25.51
N GLY A 51 -6.10 -32.57 -25.92
CA GLY A 51 -5.10 -31.51 -25.90
C GLY A 51 -5.47 -30.32 -26.78
N LEU A 52 -5.96 -30.56 -28.00
CA LEU A 52 -6.40 -29.50 -28.92
C LEU A 52 -7.68 -28.82 -28.44
N ASP A 53 -8.65 -29.59 -27.96
CA ASP A 53 -9.95 -29.06 -27.54
C ASP A 53 -9.83 -28.26 -26.25
N ASN A 54 -8.98 -28.65 -25.30
CA ASN A 54 -8.88 -28.01 -23.99
C ASN A 54 -7.79 -26.94 -23.88
N ILE A 55 -6.91 -26.76 -24.88
CA ILE A 55 -5.78 -25.81 -24.78
C ILE A 55 -6.23 -24.36 -24.51
N HIS A 56 -7.41 -23.98 -25.02
CA HIS A 56 -7.99 -22.66 -24.80
C HIS A 56 -8.25 -22.37 -23.31
N ARG A 57 -8.31 -23.40 -22.44
CA ARG A 57 -8.45 -23.21 -20.99
C ARG A 57 -7.24 -22.56 -20.32
N PHE A 58 -6.08 -22.60 -20.99
CA PHE A 58 -4.86 -21.88 -20.59
C PHE A 58 -4.73 -20.50 -21.26
N SER A 59 -5.78 -20.02 -21.93
CA SER A 59 -5.79 -18.69 -22.52
C SER A 59 -5.99 -17.59 -21.47
N TRP A 60 -5.48 -16.39 -21.75
CA TRP A 60 -5.71 -15.20 -20.91
C TRP A 60 -7.20 -14.91 -20.65
N PRO A 61 -8.10 -14.97 -21.65
CA PRO A 61 -9.53 -14.77 -21.40
C PRO A 61 -10.12 -15.76 -20.41
N GLU A 62 -9.77 -17.05 -20.49
CA GLU A 62 -10.30 -18.06 -19.59
C GLU A 62 -9.71 -17.92 -18.17
N HIS A 63 -8.43 -17.55 -18.08
CA HIS A 63 -7.81 -17.18 -16.82
C HIS A 63 -8.54 -16.01 -16.15
N CYS A 64 -8.79 -14.92 -16.90
CA CYS A 64 -9.53 -13.76 -16.38
C CYS A 64 -10.94 -14.14 -15.92
N LYS A 65 -11.68 -14.95 -16.69
CA LYS A 65 -13.03 -15.40 -16.31
C LYS A 65 -13.02 -16.23 -15.01
N ASN A 66 -12.12 -17.21 -14.91
CA ASN A 66 -12.00 -18.06 -13.72
C ASN A 66 -11.54 -17.27 -12.48
N TYR A 67 -10.64 -16.32 -12.68
CA TYR A 67 -10.21 -15.43 -11.61
C TYR A 67 -11.37 -14.55 -11.13
N LEU A 68 -12.06 -13.86 -12.05
CA LEU A 68 -13.19 -12.99 -11.72
C LEU A 68 -14.37 -13.75 -11.12
N SER A 69 -14.65 -14.98 -11.56
CA SER A 69 -15.70 -15.81 -10.96
C SER A 69 -15.36 -16.17 -9.52
N ARG A 70 -14.11 -16.56 -9.23
CA ARG A 70 -13.64 -16.81 -7.86
C ARG A 70 -13.70 -15.54 -7.02
N VAL A 71 -13.25 -14.41 -7.55
CA VAL A 71 -13.37 -13.12 -6.85
C VAL A 71 -14.84 -12.79 -6.57
N GLY A 72 -15.76 -13.06 -7.50
CA GLY A 72 -17.19 -12.89 -7.30
C GLY A 72 -17.81 -13.82 -6.25
N THR A 73 -17.24 -15.02 -6.04
CA THR A 73 -17.67 -15.92 -4.94
C THR A 73 -17.17 -15.45 -3.57
N LEU A 74 -16.08 -14.69 -3.53
CA LEU A 74 -15.67 -14.02 -2.31
C LEU A 74 -16.65 -12.87 -2.10
N LYS A 75 -17.50 -12.96 -1.07
CA LYS A 75 -18.30 -11.79 -0.64
C LYS A 75 -17.33 -10.62 -0.54
N SER A 76 -17.66 -9.49 -1.17
CA SER A 76 -16.98 -8.23 -0.85
C SER A 76 -16.96 -8.14 0.65
N ARG A 77 -15.78 -8.30 1.26
CA ARG A 77 -15.56 -7.82 2.61
C ARG A 77 -15.63 -6.32 2.43
N HIS A 78 -16.85 -5.80 2.41
CA HIS A 78 -17.10 -4.47 2.91
C HIS A 78 -16.72 -4.64 4.36
N PRO A 79 -15.56 -4.15 4.77
CA PRO A 79 -15.36 -3.98 6.19
C PRO A 79 -16.59 -3.27 6.77
N GLN A 80 -16.99 -3.71 7.96
CA GLN A 80 -18.20 -3.28 8.66
C GLN A 80 -18.07 -1.83 9.13
N TRP A 81 -17.82 -0.90 8.21
CA TRP A 81 -17.74 0.52 8.52
C TRP A 81 -19.17 1.01 8.75
N GLN A 82 -19.37 1.60 9.93
CA GLN A 82 -20.65 2.14 10.40
C GLN A 82 -21.37 2.86 9.25
N LYS A 83 -22.51 2.30 8.85
CA LYS A 83 -23.52 3.08 8.13
C LYS A 83 -23.81 4.28 9.02
N SER A 84 -23.70 5.48 8.48
CA SER A 84 -24.30 6.66 9.13
C SER A 84 -25.76 6.31 9.42
N ASP A 85 -26.21 6.49 10.66
CA ASP A 85 -27.57 6.17 11.14
C ASP A 85 -28.73 6.90 10.39
N ASP A 86 -28.43 7.65 9.33
CA ASP A 86 -29.40 8.44 8.55
C ASP A 86 -30.05 7.70 7.36
N ALA A 87 -29.93 6.38 7.27
CA ALA A 87 -30.63 5.60 6.23
C ALA A 87 -31.64 4.64 6.87
N THR A 88 -32.88 5.11 6.98
CA THR A 88 -34.08 4.33 7.31
C THR A 88 -34.22 3.08 6.43
N GLU A 89 -34.15 1.93 7.10
CA GLU A 89 -34.72 0.59 6.82
C GLU A 89 -34.57 -0.07 5.43
N VAL A 90 -33.96 -1.26 5.40
CA VAL A 90 -34.66 -2.57 5.46
C VAL A 90 -33.74 -3.57 6.19
N SER A 91 -34.24 -4.19 7.25
CA SER A 91 -33.52 -5.16 8.07
C SER A 91 -33.47 -6.54 7.39
N GLU A 92 -32.27 -7.01 7.03
CA GLU A 92 -31.98 -8.44 7.01
C GLU A 92 -31.03 -8.75 8.17
N THR A 93 -31.51 -9.57 9.10
CA THR A 93 -30.79 -10.06 10.26
C THR A 93 -29.76 -11.11 9.83
N ASP A 94 -28.50 -10.74 9.68
CA ASP A 94 -27.41 -11.71 9.48
C ASP A 94 -26.52 -11.77 10.73
N SER A 95 -26.75 -12.83 11.51
CA SER A 95 -25.97 -13.24 12.69
C SER A 95 -24.56 -13.68 12.29
N PRO A 96 -23.48 -13.24 12.97
CA PRO A 96 -22.10 -13.61 12.63
C PRO A 96 -21.73 -14.96 13.27
N GLY A 97 -22.24 -16.06 12.71
CA GLY A 97 -22.02 -17.40 13.25
C GLY A 97 -21.14 -18.34 12.42
N ASP A 98 -20.84 -18.02 11.16
CA ASP A 98 -20.41 -19.07 10.23
C ASP A 98 -19.40 -18.58 9.17
N SER A 99 -18.13 -18.37 9.56
CA SER A 99 -17.04 -18.31 8.57
C SER A 99 -15.62 -18.45 9.17
N LEU A 100 -15.42 -19.29 10.19
CA LEU A 100 -14.08 -19.57 10.74
C LEU A 100 -13.86 -21.06 11.07
N ARG A 101 -14.29 -21.99 10.20
CA ARG A 101 -13.98 -23.43 10.38
C ARG A 101 -12.98 -24.04 9.40
N ASP A 102 -12.57 -23.36 8.34
CA ASP A 102 -11.71 -23.97 7.32
C ASP A 102 -10.32 -23.31 7.18
N ILE A 103 -9.64 -23.06 8.31
CA ILE A 103 -8.18 -22.84 8.32
C ILE A 103 -7.54 -23.83 9.30
N HIS A 104 -7.73 -25.12 9.02
CA HIS A 104 -6.84 -26.17 9.50
C HIS A 104 -6.06 -26.68 8.30
N ASP A 105 -4.90 -26.08 8.04
CA ASP A 105 -3.74 -26.67 7.38
C ASP A 105 -2.83 -25.54 6.94
N ILE A 106 -1.81 -25.18 7.73
CA ILE A 106 -0.36 -25.27 7.41
C ILE A 106 0.43 -24.98 8.71
N SER A 107 0.38 -25.86 9.72
CA SER A 107 1.33 -25.82 10.84
C SER A 107 2.55 -26.67 10.52
N LEU A 108 3.58 -26.06 9.95
CA LEU A 108 4.90 -26.68 9.87
C LEU A 108 5.54 -26.62 11.27
N ASN A 109 5.34 -27.68 12.06
CA ASN A 109 6.04 -27.91 13.32
C ASN A 109 7.52 -28.22 13.03
N LEU A 110 8.38 -27.21 13.07
CA LEU A 110 9.83 -27.38 13.24
C LEU A 110 10.13 -27.54 14.74
N LYS A 111 10.20 -28.79 15.21
CA LYS A 111 10.79 -29.12 16.51
C LYS A 111 12.31 -28.92 16.43
N ILE A 112 12.80 -27.79 16.94
CA ILE A 112 14.20 -27.63 17.32
C ILE A 112 14.28 -27.94 18.81
N SER A 113 14.84 -29.10 19.14
CA SER A 113 15.22 -29.46 20.51
C SER A 113 16.58 -28.84 20.77
N LEU A 114 16.68 -27.95 21.77
CA LEU A 114 17.96 -27.43 22.24
C LEU A 114 17.97 -27.43 23.78
N ASP A 115 18.39 -28.57 24.32
CA ASP A 115 18.90 -28.66 25.68
C ASP A 115 20.41 -28.34 25.66
N SER A 116 20.84 -27.36 26.45
CA SER A 116 21.97 -27.51 27.39
C SER A 116 22.39 -26.15 28.00
N GLU A 117 22.06 -26.02 29.28
CA GLU A 117 22.72 -25.38 30.42
C GLU A 117 23.94 -24.42 30.28
N LYS A 118 23.77 -23.24 30.93
CA LYS A 118 24.67 -22.47 31.83
C LYS A 118 26.16 -22.25 31.46
N SER A 119 26.57 -20.97 31.37
CA SER A 119 27.16 -20.20 32.50
C SER A 119 27.82 -18.88 32.02
N GLY A 120 27.88 -17.85 32.89
CA GLY A 120 29.00 -16.89 32.89
C GLY A 120 28.79 -15.42 32.49
N SER A 121 28.23 -14.63 33.41
CA SER A 121 28.69 -13.29 33.88
C SER A 121 29.07 -12.13 32.92
N MET A 122 28.24 -11.07 32.99
CA MET A 122 28.58 -9.65 33.26
C MET A 122 29.33 -8.78 32.22
N SER A 123 28.66 -7.75 31.69
CA SER A 123 28.97 -6.34 32.02
C SER A 123 27.96 -5.33 31.46
N LYS A 124 27.65 -4.34 32.31
CA LYS A 124 26.82 -3.14 32.12
C LYS A 124 27.43 -2.20 31.08
N TYR A 125 26.60 -1.48 30.32
CA TYR A 125 26.55 0.00 30.24
C TYR A 125 25.40 0.44 29.31
N GLY A 126 24.77 1.58 29.62
CA GLY A 126 23.89 2.31 28.68
C GLY A 126 22.43 2.41 29.09
N ARG A 127 22.15 3.19 30.14
CA ARG A 127 20.79 3.63 30.50
C ARG A 127 20.42 4.82 29.61
N SER A 128 19.45 4.64 28.71
CA SER A 128 18.77 5.73 28.00
C SER A 128 17.25 5.51 28.07
N SER A 129 16.53 6.61 28.18
CA SER A 129 15.15 6.79 28.66
C SER A 129 14.09 6.08 27.81
N THR A 130 13.42 5.08 28.41
CA THR A 130 12.27 4.34 27.88
C THR A 130 10.96 4.70 28.58
N SER A 131 10.78 5.97 28.97
CA SER A 131 9.54 6.42 29.62
C SER A 131 8.38 6.61 28.65
N ASP A 132 8.64 7.01 27.41
CA ASP A 132 7.56 7.54 26.55
C ASP A 132 6.96 6.46 25.62
N ARG A 133 7.68 5.36 25.36
CA ARG A 133 7.19 4.22 24.56
C ARG A 133 6.18 3.31 25.28
N ARG A 134 6.15 3.34 26.61
CA ARG A 134 5.24 2.48 27.39
C ARG A 134 3.79 2.95 27.33
N ASN A 135 3.55 4.24 27.08
CA ASN A 135 2.20 4.81 27.10
C ASN A 135 1.38 4.46 25.84
N LEU A 136 2.02 4.30 24.68
CA LEU A 136 1.33 3.92 23.44
C LEU A 136 1.00 2.42 23.41
N GLU A 137 1.92 1.58 23.90
CA GLU A 137 1.71 0.14 24.00
C GLU A 137 0.65 -0.20 25.07
N ASP A 138 0.62 0.52 26.21
CA ASP A 138 -0.43 0.37 27.24
C ASP A 138 -1.83 0.78 26.77
N ALA A 139 -1.94 1.77 25.87
CA ALA A 139 -3.22 2.19 25.29
C ALA A 139 -3.78 1.16 24.31
N VAL A 140 -2.91 0.55 23.50
CA VAL A 140 -3.26 -0.53 22.56
C VAL A 140 -3.60 -1.83 23.31
N GLN A 141 -2.86 -2.14 24.39
CA GLN A 141 -3.12 -3.29 25.25
C GLN A 141 -4.50 -3.16 25.96
N LYS A 142 -4.81 -1.97 26.52
CA LYS A 142 -6.11 -1.71 27.17
C LYS A 142 -7.29 -1.79 26.20
N PHE A 143 -7.11 -1.39 24.94
CA PHE A 143 -8.15 -1.53 23.92
C PHE A 143 -8.38 -2.99 23.51
N SER A 144 -7.31 -3.80 23.45
CA SER A 144 -7.43 -5.23 23.13
C SER A 144 -8.11 -6.04 24.25
N GLU A 145 -7.89 -5.66 25.52
CA GLU A 145 -8.51 -6.31 26.68
C GLU A 145 -10.00 -5.93 26.83
N ALA A 146 -10.37 -4.68 26.49
CA ALA A 146 -11.76 -4.23 26.53
C ALA A 146 -12.67 -4.94 25.51
N VAL A 147 -12.13 -5.29 24.33
CA VAL A 147 -12.85 -6.05 23.29
C VAL A 147 -13.06 -7.52 23.69
N SER A 148 -12.23 -8.03 24.60
CA SER A 148 -12.26 -9.44 25.05
C SER A 148 -13.21 -9.69 26.22
N ALA A 149 -13.64 -8.64 26.94
CA ALA A 149 -14.44 -8.75 28.17
C ALA A 149 -15.96 -8.63 27.96
N GLY A 150 -16.42 -8.38 26.73
CA GLY A 150 -17.83 -8.15 26.38
C GLY A 150 -18.64 -9.42 26.07
N THR A 151 -18.52 -10.47 26.87
CA THR A 151 -19.45 -11.62 26.81
C THR A 151 -19.78 -12.10 28.22
N LYS A 152 -20.72 -11.41 28.89
CA LYS A 152 -21.62 -12.01 29.88
C LYS A 152 -22.95 -11.25 29.87
N ASP A 153 -24.01 -11.99 29.56
CA ASP A 153 -25.39 -11.63 29.88
C ASP A 153 -25.55 -11.41 31.38
N GLU A 154 -26.21 -10.32 31.78
CA GLU A 154 -27.43 -10.39 32.60
C GLU A 154 -28.04 -8.99 32.82
N SER A 155 -29.37 -9.01 32.88
CA SER A 155 -30.35 -7.94 32.99
C SER A 155 -30.19 -6.97 34.17
N GLY A 156 -30.46 -5.68 33.95
CA GLY A 156 -30.77 -4.73 35.02
C GLY A 156 -30.70 -3.27 34.59
N GLU A 157 -31.85 -2.59 34.56
CA GLU A 157 -31.98 -1.15 34.33
C GLU A 157 -31.15 -0.32 35.33
N LYS A 158 -30.29 0.58 34.84
CA LYS A 158 -30.27 2.02 35.21
C LYS A 158 -29.13 2.79 34.54
N ALA A 159 -29.44 4.06 34.30
CA ALA A 159 -28.70 5.06 33.55
C ALA A 159 -27.26 5.34 34.03
N GLY A 160 -26.42 5.72 33.06
CA GLY A 160 -25.24 6.57 33.30
C GLY A 160 -23.95 6.03 32.69
N ALA A 161 -23.47 6.74 31.65
CA ALA A 161 -22.10 6.89 31.16
C ALA A 161 -21.97 6.58 29.66
N THR A 162 -21.92 7.65 28.88
CA THR A 162 -21.54 7.68 27.47
C THR A 162 -20.11 7.14 27.31
N THR A 163 -19.98 5.93 26.78
CA THR A 163 -18.74 5.40 26.21
C THR A 163 -18.43 6.16 24.92
N GLY A 164 -17.24 6.75 24.84
CA GLY A 164 -16.80 7.56 23.71
C GLY A 164 -16.69 6.73 22.43
N SER A 165 -17.66 6.89 21.52
CA SER A 165 -17.50 6.47 20.15
C SER A 165 -16.50 7.41 19.48
N THR A 166 -15.36 6.90 19.00
CA THR A 166 -14.51 7.61 18.04
C THR A 166 -15.34 7.90 16.79
N LYS A 167 -15.97 9.08 16.76
CA LYS A 167 -16.72 9.56 15.60
C LYS A 167 -15.70 9.87 14.51
N TRP A 168 -15.51 8.93 13.59
CA TRP A 168 -14.79 9.18 12.35
C TRP A 168 -15.36 10.46 11.71
N PRO A 169 -14.51 11.32 11.12
CA PRO A 169 -15.01 12.46 10.37
C PRO A 169 -16.06 11.95 9.40
N SER A 170 -17.28 12.48 9.48
CA SER A 170 -18.37 12.08 8.59
C SER A 170 -17.83 12.18 7.17
N LEU A 171 -17.62 11.03 6.51
CA LEU A 171 -17.07 10.98 5.16
C LEU A 171 -18.03 11.79 4.28
N ARG A 172 -17.64 13.04 4.00
CA ARG A 172 -18.46 13.96 3.21
C ARG A 172 -18.67 13.24 1.89
N ARG A 173 -19.92 13.09 1.45
CA ARG A 173 -20.24 12.48 0.14
C ARG A 173 -19.72 13.38 -0.98
N ARG A 174 -18.42 13.34 -1.22
CA ARG A 174 -17.75 14.07 -2.31
C ARG A 174 -18.08 13.35 -3.61
N LYS A 175 -18.43 14.12 -4.64
CA LYS A 175 -18.69 13.57 -5.98
C LYS A 175 -17.39 13.29 -6.73
N HIS A 176 -16.40 14.16 -6.51
CA HIS A 176 -15.09 14.09 -7.17
C HIS A 176 -13.97 14.33 -6.15
N ILE A 177 -12.82 13.69 -6.34
CA ILE A 177 -11.66 13.83 -5.46
C ILE A 177 -10.46 14.30 -6.28
N VAL A 178 -9.79 15.36 -5.82
CA VAL A 178 -8.50 15.80 -6.35
C VAL A 178 -7.39 15.30 -5.44
N VAL A 179 -6.53 14.44 -5.97
CA VAL A 179 -5.35 13.95 -5.28
C VAL A 179 -4.16 14.80 -5.71
N ILE A 180 -3.56 15.52 -4.78
CA ILE A 180 -2.34 16.31 -5.01
C ILE A 180 -1.15 15.40 -4.67
N ALA A 181 -0.47 14.89 -5.69
CA ALA A 181 0.66 13.96 -5.57
C ALA A 181 1.92 14.51 -6.27
N VAL A 182 2.16 15.81 -6.10
CA VAL A 182 3.33 16.49 -6.66
C VAL A 182 4.47 16.40 -5.67
N ASP A 183 5.51 15.66 -6.04
CA ASP A 183 6.74 15.56 -5.25
C ASP A 183 7.61 16.76 -5.60
N SER A 184 7.81 17.70 -4.67
CA SER A 184 8.61 18.91 -4.90
C SER A 184 9.94 18.86 -4.16
N VAL A 185 11.01 19.39 -4.78
CA VAL A 185 12.30 19.61 -4.12
C VAL A 185 12.23 20.78 -3.14
N GLN A 186 11.44 21.82 -3.45
CA GLN A 186 11.27 22.99 -2.60
C GLN A 186 9.89 23.02 -1.93
N ASP A 187 9.89 23.24 -0.63
CA ASP A 187 8.70 23.34 0.20
C ASP A 187 7.76 24.47 -0.27
N ALA A 188 8.33 25.59 -0.71
CA ALA A 188 7.59 26.74 -1.22
C ALA A 188 6.78 26.41 -2.48
N ASP A 189 7.34 25.63 -3.41
CA ASP A 189 6.66 25.24 -4.65
C ASP A 189 5.46 24.34 -4.35
N LEU A 190 5.60 23.36 -3.44
CA LEU A 190 4.49 22.48 -3.05
C LEU A 190 3.34 23.29 -2.42
N VAL A 191 3.67 24.20 -1.49
CA VAL A 191 2.68 25.09 -0.86
C VAL A 191 1.96 25.95 -1.91
N GLN A 192 2.71 26.52 -2.86
CA GLN A 192 2.13 27.36 -3.90
C GLN A 192 1.22 26.57 -4.86
N ILE A 193 1.60 25.34 -5.22
CA ILE A 193 0.79 24.44 -6.04
C ILE A 193 -0.53 24.12 -5.32
N ILE A 194 -0.48 23.77 -4.02
CA ILE A 194 -1.69 23.50 -3.22
C ILE A 194 -2.60 24.72 -3.20
N LYS A 195 -2.05 25.92 -2.96
CA LYS A 195 -2.82 27.17 -2.97
C LYS A 195 -3.47 27.44 -4.32
N ASN A 196 -2.75 27.23 -5.41
CA ASN A 196 -3.27 27.47 -6.75
C ASN A 196 -4.36 26.47 -7.13
N ILE A 197 -4.25 25.20 -6.70
CA ILE A 197 -5.32 24.20 -6.86
C ILE A 197 -6.55 24.60 -6.06
N PHE A 198 -6.40 25.04 -4.80
CA PHE A 198 -7.51 25.52 -3.98
C PHE A 198 -8.18 26.78 -4.56
N GLN A 199 -7.39 27.70 -5.12
CA GLN A 199 -7.92 28.89 -5.79
C GLN A 199 -8.70 28.52 -7.06
N ALA A 200 -8.13 27.63 -7.90
CA ALA A 200 -8.76 27.14 -9.12
C ALA A 200 -10.11 26.44 -8.87
N SER A 201 -10.26 25.81 -7.70
CA SER A 201 -11.41 25.00 -7.29
C SER A 201 -12.32 25.67 -6.25
N SER A 202 -12.15 26.98 -6.02
CA SER A 202 -12.77 27.70 -4.91
C SER A 202 -14.31 27.60 -4.86
N LYS A 203 -15.00 27.63 -6.02
CA LYS A 203 -16.47 27.54 -6.07
C LYS A 203 -16.98 26.16 -5.61
N GLU A 204 -16.40 25.10 -6.13
CA GLU A 204 -16.76 23.70 -5.87
C GLU A 204 -16.31 23.25 -4.47
N LYS A 205 -15.20 23.81 -3.97
CA LYS A 205 -14.75 23.66 -2.58
C LYS A 205 -15.82 24.16 -1.61
N SER A 206 -16.40 25.35 -1.85
CA SER A 206 -17.50 25.89 -1.04
C SER A 206 -18.80 25.09 -1.15
N SER A 207 -19.07 24.48 -2.32
CA SER A 207 -20.22 23.59 -2.51
C SER A 207 -20.09 22.25 -1.77
N GLY A 208 -18.89 21.89 -1.32
CA GLY A 208 -18.63 20.59 -0.70
C GLY A 208 -18.58 19.41 -1.67
N ALA A 209 -18.75 19.64 -2.98
CA ALA A 209 -18.80 18.59 -3.99
C ALA A 209 -17.42 17.96 -4.30
N LEU A 210 -16.36 18.75 -4.12
CA LEU A 210 -14.96 18.37 -4.37
C LEU A 210 -14.25 18.02 -3.06
N GLY A 211 -13.55 16.89 -3.04
CA GLY A 211 -12.65 16.52 -1.95
C GLY A 211 -11.18 16.63 -2.33
N PHE A 212 -10.29 16.77 -1.33
CA PHE A 212 -8.85 16.89 -1.53
C PHE A 212 -8.08 15.83 -0.74
N VAL A 213 -7.13 15.20 -1.40
CA VAL A 213 -6.19 14.25 -0.77
C VAL A 213 -4.77 14.69 -1.07
N LEU A 214 -3.93 14.83 -0.06
CA LEU A 214 -2.50 15.07 -0.26
C LEU A 214 -1.75 13.74 -0.25
N SER A 215 -0.95 13.44 -1.27
CA SER A 215 -0.14 12.22 -1.35
C SER A 215 1.34 12.54 -1.50
N THR A 216 2.17 12.01 -0.61
CA THR A 216 3.58 12.40 -0.48
C THR A 216 4.44 11.27 0.10
N SER A 217 5.75 11.29 -0.18
CA SER A 217 6.74 10.46 0.53
C SER A 217 7.06 10.94 1.94
N ARG A 218 6.72 12.19 2.29
CA ARG A 218 7.06 12.78 3.59
C ARG A 218 6.20 12.20 4.71
N ALA A 219 6.75 12.20 5.92
CA ALA A 219 6.03 11.79 7.10
C ALA A 219 4.98 12.85 7.50
N ALA A 220 3.95 12.43 8.23
CA ALA A 220 2.93 13.36 8.74
C ALA A 220 3.54 14.47 9.64
N SER A 221 4.60 14.15 10.37
CA SER A 221 5.38 15.09 11.19
C SER A 221 6.04 16.20 10.39
N GLU A 222 6.36 15.97 9.12
CA GLU A 222 6.94 16.97 8.22
C GLU A 222 5.88 17.80 7.50
N ILE A 223 4.74 17.18 7.19
CA ILE A 223 3.65 17.83 6.46
C ILE A 223 2.91 18.84 7.32
N HIS A 224 2.68 18.56 8.60
CA HIS A 224 2.02 19.52 9.50
C HIS A 224 2.72 20.89 9.55
N PRO A 225 4.01 21.01 9.91
CA PRO A 225 4.69 22.30 9.94
C PRO A 225 4.78 22.96 8.56
N LEU A 226 4.93 22.16 7.49
CA LEU A 226 4.91 22.67 6.12
C LEU A 226 3.60 23.39 5.79
N LEU A 227 2.46 22.75 6.03
CA LEU A 227 1.14 23.33 5.75
C LEU A 227 0.86 24.55 6.64
N THR A 228 1.19 24.46 7.93
CA THR A 228 1.03 25.58 8.88
C THR A 228 1.88 26.78 8.48
N SER A 229 3.14 26.58 8.09
CA SER A 229 4.01 27.67 7.59
C SER A 229 3.50 28.26 6.26
N GLY A 230 2.83 27.44 5.45
CA GLY A 230 2.15 27.85 4.24
C GLY A 230 0.82 28.56 4.47
N GLY A 231 0.27 28.58 5.69
CA GLY A 231 -1.07 29.11 5.98
C GLY A 231 -2.19 28.27 5.37
N ILE A 232 -1.99 26.96 5.26
CA ILE A 232 -3.00 26.00 4.79
C ILE A 232 -3.48 25.20 5.99
N GLU A 233 -4.80 25.18 6.21
CA GLU A 233 -5.40 24.40 7.28
C GLU A 233 -5.44 22.92 6.90
N ILE A 234 -5.07 22.03 7.83
CA ILE A 234 -5.15 20.57 7.61
C ILE A 234 -6.59 20.10 7.31
N THR A 235 -7.58 20.82 7.81
CA THR A 235 -9.02 20.52 7.67
C THR A 235 -9.55 20.86 6.27
N ASP A 236 -8.74 21.53 5.44
CA ASP A 236 -9.03 21.74 4.02
C ASP A 236 -8.91 20.44 3.19
N PHE A 237 -8.20 19.44 3.72
CA PHE A 237 -8.04 18.12 3.11
C PHE A 237 -9.02 17.12 3.72
N ASP A 238 -9.46 16.14 2.93
CA ASP A 238 -10.28 15.03 3.41
C ASP A 238 -9.40 13.85 3.88
N ALA A 239 -8.20 13.66 3.31
CA ALA A 239 -7.20 12.68 3.77
C ALA A 239 -5.77 13.02 3.34
N PHE A 240 -4.81 12.33 3.96
CA PHE A 240 -3.39 12.42 3.70
C PHE A 240 -2.81 11.01 3.50
N ILE A 241 -2.08 10.81 2.42
CA ILE A 241 -1.29 9.62 2.13
C ILE A 241 0.17 10.01 2.35
N CYS A 242 0.73 9.61 3.49
CA CYS A 242 2.07 9.97 3.94
C CYS A 242 3.02 8.77 3.84
N SER A 243 4.31 9.02 4.08
CA SER A 243 5.34 7.97 4.20
C SER A 243 5.36 7.04 2.98
N SER A 244 5.21 7.61 1.78
CA SER A 244 5.13 6.90 0.49
C SER A 244 3.96 5.90 0.38
N GLY A 245 2.89 6.16 1.11
CA GLY A 245 1.68 5.33 1.11
C GLY A 245 1.65 4.25 2.19
N SER A 246 2.55 4.28 3.17
CA SER A 246 2.45 3.45 4.37
C SER A 246 1.47 3.96 5.40
N ASP A 247 1.26 5.28 5.45
CA ASP A 247 0.37 5.89 6.42
C ASP A 247 -0.76 6.61 5.70
N LEU A 248 -1.99 6.23 6.04
CA LEU A 248 -3.19 6.93 5.62
C LEU A 248 -3.76 7.65 6.85
N CYS A 249 -3.86 8.97 6.76
CA CYS A 249 -4.25 9.82 7.86
C CYS A 249 -5.45 10.70 7.49
N TYR A 250 -6.29 11.01 8.46
CA TYR A 250 -7.39 11.97 8.35
C TYR A 250 -7.14 13.17 9.25
N PRO A 251 -7.59 14.38 8.89
CA PRO A 251 -7.48 15.53 9.79
C PRO A 251 -8.32 15.29 11.06
N SER A 252 -7.73 15.52 12.22
CA SER A 252 -8.47 15.56 13.48
C SER A 252 -8.97 16.98 13.74
N SER A 253 -10.27 17.12 14.02
CA SER A 253 -10.90 18.42 14.31
C SER A 253 -10.94 18.77 15.81
N ASN A 254 -10.63 17.82 16.68
CA ASN A 254 -10.84 17.98 18.12
C ASN A 254 -9.53 18.28 18.84
N SER A 255 -9.40 19.52 19.33
CA SER A 255 -8.37 19.89 20.31
C SER A 255 -8.55 19.21 21.67
N GLU A 256 -9.73 18.63 21.95
CA GLU A 256 -10.03 17.95 23.22
C GLU A 256 -9.63 16.46 23.24
N ASP A 257 -9.44 15.84 22.07
CA ASP A 257 -8.93 14.47 21.96
C ASP A 257 -7.39 14.41 21.98
N MET A 258 -6.72 15.57 21.96
CA MET A 258 -5.26 15.70 22.04
C MET A 258 -4.83 15.59 23.50
N LEU A 259 -4.34 14.41 23.90
CA LEU A 259 -3.87 14.13 25.26
C LEU A 259 -2.51 14.77 25.54
N SER A 260 -1.80 15.24 24.51
CA SER A 260 -0.56 16.02 24.65
C SER A 260 -0.36 17.06 23.55
N PRO A 261 0.37 18.18 23.82
CA PRO A 261 0.77 19.16 22.81
C PRO A 261 1.70 18.61 21.71
N ALA A 262 2.19 17.37 21.86
CA ALA A 262 3.05 16.69 20.90
C ALA A 262 2.28 15.80 19.93
N GLU A 263 0.98 15.58 20.16
CA GLU A 263 0.15 14.83 19.22
C GLU A 263 -0.14 15.71 17.99
N LEU A 264 0.24 15.19 16.82
CA LEU A 264 -0.08 15.84 15.55
C LEU A 264 -1.59 15.76 15.32
N PRO A 265 -2.20 16.74 14.65
CA PRO A 265 -3.65 16.77 14.42
C PRO A 265 -4.09 15.82 13.30
N PHE A 266 -3.56 14.61 13.28
CA PHE A 266 -3.85 13.54 12.33
C PHE A 266 -4.34 12.30 13.06
N MET A 267 -5.36 11.66 12.50
CA MET A 267 -5.86 10.36 12.92
C MET A 267 -5.44 9.29 11.90
N ILE A 268 -4.70 8.29 12.34
CA ILE A 268 -4.20 7.21 11.47
C ILE A 268 -5.30 6.17 11.23
N ASP A 269 -5.45 5.72 9.98
CA ASP A 269 -6.34 4.63 9.58
C ASP A 269 -5.72 3.26 9.94
N LEU A 270 -6.07 2.73 11.12
CA LEU A 270 -5.59 1.42 11.60
C LEU A 270 -6.08 0.24 10.74
N ASP A 271 -7.19 0.43 10.03
CA ASP A 271 -7.72 -0.60 9.13
C ASP A 271 -6.86 -0.71 7.87
N TYR A 272 -6.37 0.43 7.36
CA TYR A 272 -5.37 0.46 6.30
C TYR A 272 -4.07 -0.23 6.73
N HIS A 273 -3.59 0.03 7.96
CA HIS A 273 -2.45 -0.68 8.54
C HIS A 273 -2.64 -2.20 8.52
N SER A 274 -3.84 -2.68 8.89
CA SER A 274 -4.18 -4.10 8.86
C SER A 274 -4.13 -4.73 7.46
N GLN A 275 -4.33 -3.93 6.40
CA GLN A 275 -4.21 -4.37 5.01
C GLN A 275 -2.74 -4.46 4.55
N ILE A 276 -1.90 -3.51 4.96
CA ILE A 276 -0.52 -3.42 4.47
C ILE A 276 0.48 -4.25 5.29
N GLN A 277 0.13 -4.65 6.52
CA GLN A 277 1.04 -5.33 7.45
C GLN A 277 1.52 -6.73 7.02
N TYR A 278 0.95 -7.29 5.94
CA TYR A 278 1.24 -8.65 5.51
C TYR A 278 2.74 -8.90 5.34
N ARG A 279 3.29 -9.78 6.20
CA ARG A 279 4.72 -10.16 6.25
C ARG A 279 5.68 -8.98 6.43
N TRP A 280 5.22 -7.89 7.02
CA TRP A 280 6.10 -6.80 7.43
C TRP A 280 7.04 -7.27 8.56
N GLY A 281 8.34 -7.00 8.42
CA GLY A 281 9.36 -7.48 9.37
C GLY A 281 9.52 -6.65 10.64
N GLY A 282 8.86 -5.48 10.71
CA GLY A 282 8.89 -4.57 11.87
C GLY A 282 10.30 -4.30 12.38
N GLU A 283 10.49 -4.46 13.69
CA GLU A 283 11.76 -4.20 14.37
C GLU A 283 12.92 -5.10 13.88
N GLY A 284 12.63 -6.33 13.47
CA GLY A 284 13.66 -7.23 12.92
C GLY A 284 14.21 -6.73 11.58
N LEU A 285 13.33 -6.20 10.73
CA LEU A 285 13.71 -5.54 9.50
C LEU A 285 14.50 -4.26 9.80
N ARG A 286 14.02 -3.43 10.73
CA ARG A 286 14.67 -2.18 11.16
C ARG A 286 16.12 -2.39 11.56
N LYS A 287 16.39 -3.34 12.45
CA LYS A 287 17.76 -3.70 12.87
C LYS A 287 18.65 -4.14 11.71
N THR A 288 18.08 -4.89 10.76
CA THR A 288 18.81 -5.33 9.57
C THR A 288 19.17 -4.14 8.67
N LEU A 289 18.26 -3.19 8.49
CA LEU A 289 18.49 -1.98 7.71
C LEU A 289 19.49 -1.04 8.38
N ILE A 290 19.45 -0.88 9.70
CA ILE A 290 20.46 -0.12 10.45
C ILE A 290 21.86 -0.71 10.26
N ARG A 291 21.98 -2.05 10.34
CA ARG A 291 23.25 -2.73 10.06
C ARG A 291 23.72 -2.50 8.62
N TRP A 292 22.81 -2.60 7.65
CA TRP A 292 23.12 -2.28 6.24
C TRP A 292 23.62 -0.84 6.07
N ALA A 293 23.00 0.14 6.74
CA ALA A 293 23.45 1.54 6.69
C ALA A 293 24.84 1.71 7.31
N ALA A 294 25.12 1.03 8.43
CA ALA A 294 26.44 1.04 9.07
C ALA A 294 27.54 0.42 8.18
N GLU A 295 27.23 -0.67 7.45
CA GLU A 295 28.12 -1.27 6.46
C GLU A 295 28.44 -0.27 5.33
N LYS A 296 27.43 0.44 4.82
CA LYS A 296 27.62 1.46 3.75
C LYS A 296 28.44 2.66 4.20
N ASN A 297 28.26 3.10 5.44
CA ASN A 297 29.08 4.16 6.02
C ASN A 297 30.53 3.73 6.21
N SER A 298 30.76 2.46 6.56
CA SER A 298 32.10 1.89 6.70
C SER A 298 32.83 1.78 5.37
N GLU A 299 32.13 1.39 4.30
CA GLU A 299 32.70 1.30 2.93
C GLU A 299 33.06 2.67 2.34
N SER A 300 32.23 3.70 2.60
CA SER A 300 32.44 5.04 2.05
C SER A 300 33.40 5.90 2.89
N GLY A 301 33.71 5.49 4.12
CA GLY A 301 34.56 6.25 5.05
C GLY A 301 33.90 7.54 5.57
N GLN A 302 32.61 7.74 5.31
CA GLN A 302 31.80 8.89 5.73
C GLN A 302 30.38 8.45 6.10
N GLU A 303 29.62 9.30 6.81
CA GLU A 303 28.19 9.06 7.04
C GLU A 303 27.39 9.28 5.76
N ALA A 304 27.23 8.24 4.94
CA ALA A 304 26.43 8.27 3.71
C ALA A 304 24.92 8.21 4.01
N VAL A 305 24.51 7.36 4.95
CA VAL A 305 23.10 7.09 5.29
C VAL A 305 22.92 7.03 6.80
N VAL A 306 21.92 7.74 7.31
CA VAL A 306 21.58 7.82 8.74
C VAL A 306 20.09 7.56 8.93
N GLU A 307 19.72 6.80 9.95
CA GLU A 307 18.32 6.55 10.27
C GLU A 307 17.62 7.83 10.70
N ASP A 308 16.40 8.02 10.20
CA ASP A 308 15.53 9.15 10.52
C ASP A 308 14.37 8.67 11.39
N ASP A 309 14.62 8.50 12.69
CA ASP A 309 13.64 7.98 13.66
C ASP A 309 12.40 8.90 13.76
N GLU A 310 12.58 10.22 13.67
CA GLU A 310 11.51 11.22 13.73
C GLU A 310 10.51 11.12 12.56
N CYS A 311 10.99 10.68 11.40
CA CYS A 311 10.17 10.49 10.20
C CYS A 311 9.83 9.01 9.94
N SER A 312 10.19 8.12 10.86
CA SER A 312 9.83 6.71 10.79
C SER A 312 8.49 6.47 11.47
N SER A 313 7.73 5.50 10.98
CA SER A 313 6.44 5.07 11.52
C SER A 313 6.40 3.54 11.66
N THR A 314 5.28 3.01 12.16
CA THR A 314 5.08 1.56 12.31
C THR A 314 5.33 0.77 11.01
N TYR A 315 4.95 1.36 9.88
CA TYR A 315 5.05 0.75 8.55
C TYR A 315 5.91 1.57 7.58
N CYS A 316 6.76 2.47 8.07
CA CYS A 316 7.77 3.15 7.26
C CYS A 316 9.06 3.30 8.04
N ILE A 317 10.16 2.75 7.53
CA ILE A 317 11.49 2.97 8.10
C ILE A 317 12.20 3.96 7.18
N SER A 318 12.51 5.14 7.72
CA SER A 318 13.02 6.27 6.95
C SER A 318 14.50 6.49 7.24
N PHE A 319 15.28 6.82 6.20
CA PHE A 319 16.69 7.16 6.31
C PHE A 319 16.99 8.47 5.59
N LYS A 320 17.84 9.31 6.18
CA LYS A 320 18.44 10.49 5.57
C LYS A 320 19.71 10.08 4.80
N VAL A 321 19.78 10.48 3.55
CA VAL A 321 20.90 10.24 2.63
C VAL A 321 21.72 11.52 2.53
N LYS A 322 22.94 11.50 3.06
CA LYS A 322 23.86 12.64 3.04
C LYS A 322 24.80 12.61 1.84
N ASN A 323 25.19 11.42 1.40
CA ASN A 323 26.03 11.20 0.22
C ASN A 323 25.34 10.25 -0.74
N THR A 324 24.74 10.80 -1.79
CA THR A 324 23.99 10.03 -2.78
C THR A 324 24.87 9.09 -3.61
N GLU A 325 26.11 9.46 -3.92
CA GLU A 325 27.01 8.63 -4.74
C GLU A 325 27.43 7.34 -4.03
N ALA A 326 27.46 7.37 -2.70
CA ALA A 326 27.80 6.22 -1.87
C ALA A 326 26.64 5.21 -1.72
N VAL A 327 25.40 5.58 -2.05
CA VAL A 327 24.23 4.70 -1.90
C VAL A 327 23.84 4.10 -3.25
N PRO A 328 23.67 2.76 -3.34
CA PRO A 328 23.27 2.11 -4.58
C PRO A 328 21.91 2.61 -5.11
N PRO A 329 21.68 2.59 -6.43
CA PRO A 329 20.38 2.87 -7.01
C PRO A 329 19.27 1.95 -6.46
N VAL A 330 18.02 2.42 -6.48
CA VAL A 330 16.84 1.67 -5.98
C VAL A 330 16.76 0.25 -6.51
N LYS A 331 17.08 0.04 -7.79
CA LYS A 331 17.03 -1.27 -8.43
C LYS A 331 17.94 -2.28 -7.73
N ASP A 332 19.14 -1.85 -7.36
CA ASP A 332 20.14 -2.68 -6.70
C ASP A 332 19.82 -2.87 -5.21
N LEU A 333 19.29 -1.83 -4.55
CA LEU A 333 18.75 -1.98 -3.19
C LEU A 333 17.61 -2.99 -3.15
N ARG A 334 16.61 -2.85 -4.02
CA ARG A 334 15.50 -3.81 -4.12
C ARG A 334 16.00 -5.23 -4.42
N LYS A 335 17.03 -5.38 -5.26
CA LYS A 335 17.65 -6.69 -5.54
C LYS A 335 18.30 -7.28 -4.28
N THR A 336 19.11 -6.50 -3.56
CA THR A 336 19.78 -6.92 -2.32
C THR A 336 18.77 -7.33 -1.26
N MET A 337 17.73 -6.52 -1.04
CA MET A 337 16.68 -6.83 -0.06
C MET A 337 15.95 -8.13 -0.40
N ARG A 338 15.65 -8.38 -1.69
CA ARG A 338 15.04 -9.64 -2.14
C ARG A 338 15.95 -10.85 -1.94
N ILE A 339 17.26 -10.73 -2.19
CA ILE A 339 18.24 -11.81 -1.96
C ILE A 339 18.30 -12.17 -0.48
N GLN A 340 18.20 -11.17 0.40
CA GLN A 340 18.13 -11.36 1.86
C GLN A 340 16.73 -11.75 2.37
N ALA A 341 15.78 -12.02 1.47
CA ALA A 341 14.38 -12.34 1.76
C ALA A 341 13.64 -11.28 2.59
N LEU A 342 14.10 -10.03 2.57
CA LEU A 342 13.46 -8.91 3.24
C LEU A 342 12.21 -8.46 2.45
N ARG A 343 11.06 -8.45 3.13
CA ARG A 343 9.74 -8.17 2.54
C ARG A 343 9.40 -6.69 2.66
N CYS A 344 10.06 -5.87 1.86
CA CYS A 344 9.81 -4.43 1.77
C CYS A 344 10.02 -3.88 0.36
N HIS A 345 9.50 -2.67 0.14
CA HIS A 345 9.83 -1.81 -0.98
C HIS A 345 10.71 -0.66 -0.51
N VAL A 346 11.60 -0.23 -1.40
CA VAL A 346 12.54 0.86 -1.17
C VAL A 346 12.22 1.98 -2.15
N LEU A 347 12.15 3.21 -1.65
CA LEU A 347 11.77 4.41 -2.40
C LEU A 347 12.68 5.58 -2.02
N TYR A 348 13.25 6.27 -3.02
CA TYR A 348 13.87 7.58 -2.79
C TYR A 348 12.85 8.69 -2.97
N SER A 349 13.02 9.72 -2.15
CA SER A 349 12.45 11.03 -2.39
C SER A 349 13.00 11.66 -3.68
N HIS A 350 12.26 12.62 -4.22
CA HIS A 350 12.54 13.25 -5.49
C HIS A 350 13.90 13.97 -5.51
N ASP A 351 14.26 14.60 -4.39
CA ASP A 351 15.55 15.28 -4.18
C ASP A 351 16.71 14.32 -3.87
N GLY A 352 16.43 13.03 -3.65
CA GLY A 352 17.41 12.00 -3.30
C GLY A 352 17.95 12.08 -1.87
N SER A 353 17.39 12.95 -1.02
CA SER A 353 17.85 13.15 0.36
C SER A 353 17.26 12.17 1.37
N LYS A 354 16.20 11.44 0.99
CA LYS A 354 15.48 10.52 1.87
C LYS A 354 15.23 9.18 1.18
N LEU A 355 15.31 8.11 1.98
CA LEU A 355 15.08 6.74 1.58
C LEU A 355 14.05 6.10 2.51
N ASN A 356 12.89 5.73 1.96
CA ASN A 356 11.81 5.11 2.69
C ASN A 356 11.74 3.61 2.39
N PHE A 357 11.59 2.81 3.45
CA PHE A 357 11.33 1.38 3.36
C PHE A 357 9.91 1.09 3.86
N ILE A 358 9.06 0.56 2.96
CA ILE A 358 7.63 0.36 3.21
C ILE A 358 7.22 -1.11 2.97
N PRO A 359 6.08 -1.59 3.51
CA PRO A 359 5.57 -2.92 3.22
C PRO A 359 5.36 -3.18 1.74
N VAL A 360 5.42 -4.46 1.34
CA VAL A 360 5.20 -4.89 -0.06
C VAL A 360 3.80 -4.53 -0.57
N LEU A 361 2.82 -4.43 0.33
CA LEU A 361 1.45 -4.06 0.00
C LEU A 361 1.16 -2.56 0.15
N ALA A 362 2.15 -1.75 0.52
CA ALA A 362 2.00 -0.30 0.62
C ALA A 362 2.55 0.39 -0.64
N SER A 363 1.78 1.35 -1.16
CA SER A 363 2.24 2.35 -2.12
C SER A 363 1.22 3.47 -2.20
N ARG A 364 1.60 4.65 -2.73
CA ARG A 364 0.66 5.75 -2.97
C ARG A 364 -0.52 5.32 -3.83
N SER A 365 -0.27 4.55 -4.89
CA SER A 365 -1.33 4.01 -5.76
C SER A 365 -2.22 2.97 -5.08
N GLN A 366 -1.69 2.19 -4.13
CA GLN A 366 -2.48 1.22 -3.37
C GLN A 366 -3.38 1.93 -2.35
N ALA A 367 -2.85 2.96 -1.69
CA ALA A 367 -3.61 3.82 -0.78
C ALA A 367 -4.80 4.48 -1.49
N LEU A 368 -4.62 4.96 -2.74
CA LEU A 368 -5.73 5.48 -3.56
C LEU A 368 -6.82 4.42 -3.84
N ARG A 369 -6.42 3.19 -4.14
CA ARG A 369 -7.38 2.07 -4.31
C ARG A 369 -8.08 1.71 -3.01
N TYR A 370 -7.39 1.81 -1.88
CA TYR A 370 -8.01 1.65 -0.58
C TYR A 370 -9.06 2.75 -0.32
N LEU A 371 -8.79 4.00 -0.70
CA LEU A 371 -9.78 5.09 -0.61
C LEU A 371 -11.03 4.82 -1.46
N TYR A 372 -10.91 4.21 -2.65
CA TYR A 372 -12.08 3.75 -3.41
C TYR A 372 -12.94 2.78 -2.59
N ILE A 373 -12.33 1.81 -1.92
CA ILE A 373 -13.04 0.83 -1.08
C ILE A 373 -13.62 1.50 0.18
N ARG A 374 -12.85 2.40 0.81
CA ARG A 374 -13.21 3.05 2.07
C ARG A 374 -14.30 4.10 1.90
N TRP A 375 -14.25 4.87 0.80
CA TRP A 375 -15.15 6.00 0.55
C TRP A 375 -16.24 5.70 -0.47
N GLY A 376 -16.14 4.61 -1.23
CA GLY A 376 -17.08 4.27 -2.30
C GLY A 376 -17.05 5.23 -3.49
N VAL A 377 -16.00 6.05 -3.63
CA VAL A 377 -15.85 7.00 -4.74
C VAL A 377 -15.06 6.33 -5.86
N GLU A 378 -15.71 6.10 -7.01
CA GLU A 378 -15.10 5.49 -8.20
C GLU A 378 -13.76 6.16 -8.58
N LEU A 379 -12.78 5.34 -8.98
CA LEU A 379 -11.47 5.83 -9.40
C LEU A 379 -11.56 6.79 -10.61
N SER A 380 -12.57 6.62 -11.48
CA SER A 380 -12.89 7.51 -12.60
C SER A 380 -13.24 8.95 -12.17
N ASN A 381 -13.69 9.11 -10.92
CA ASN A 381 -14.00 10.39 -10.28
C ASN A 381 -12.85 10.88 -9.38
N MET A 382 -11.66 10.29 -9.52
CA MET A 382 -10.43 10.81 -8.92
C MET A 382 -9.57 11.46 -10.01
N THR A 383 -9.12 12.69 -9.76
CA THR A 383 -8.11 13.37 -10.58
C THR A 383 -6.82 13.50 -9.78
N VAL A 384 -5.76 12.86 -10.23
CA VAL A 384 -4.43 12.91 -9.61
C VAL A 384 -3.58 13.95 -10.31
N VAL A 385 -3.06 14.92 -9.56
CA VAL A 385 -2.12 15.94 -10.03
C VAL A 385 -0.71 15.49 -9.64
N VAL A 386 0.16 15.31 -10.63
CA VAL A 386 1.55 14.86 -10.45
C VAL A 386 2.51 15.80 -11.15
N GLY A 387 3.78 15.79 -10.75
CA GLY A 387 4.85 16.43 -11.53
C GLY A 387 5.28 15.60 -12.74
N GLU A 388 5.99 16.21 -13.68
CA GLU A 388 6.66 15.53 -14.80
C GLU A 388 7.69 14.49 -14.30
N SER A 389 8.32 14.78 -13.17
CA SER A 389 9.16 13.89 -12.39
C SER A 389 8.72 13.88 -10.93
N GLY A 390 9.16 12.87 -10.18
CA GLY A 390 8.83 12.75 -8.76
C GLY A 390 9.69 11.70 -8.06
N ASP A 391 9.19 11.19 -6.95
CA ASP A 391 9.81 10.08 -6.21
C ASP A 391 9.87 8.81 -7.05
N THR A 392 10.68 7.83 -6.65
CA THR A 392 10.89 6.61 -7.45
C THR A 392 9.66 5.71 -7.68
N ASP A 393 8.51 6.02 -7.08
CA ASP A 393 7.21 5.40 -7.33
C ASP A 393 6.23 6.25 -8.17
N TYR A 394 6.61 7.46 -8.62
CA TYR A 394 5.69 8.39 -9.27
C TYR A 394 5.00 7.79 -10.52
N GLU A 395 5.67 6.87 -11.22
CA GLU A 395 5.09 6.15 -12.36
C GLU A 395 3.81 5.39 -12.01
N GLY A 396 3.73 4.86 -10.78
CA GLY A 396 2.57 4.13 -10.28
C GLY A 396 1.31 4.99 -10.17
N LEU A 397 1.46 6.32 -10.25
CA LEU A 397 0.35 7.28 -10.21
C LEU A 397 -0.08 7.74 -11.61
N LEU A 398 0.76 7.55 -12.63
CA LEU A 398 0.45 8.00 -14.00
C LEU A 398 -0.63 7.14 -14.67
N GLY A 399 -0.56 5.83 -14.48
CA GLY A 399 -1.45 4.86 -15.11
C GLY A 399 -2.64 4.46 -14.23
N GLY A 400 -3.78 4.18 -14.85
CA GLY A 400 -4.95 3.61 -14.17
C GLY A 400 -6.28 4.06 -14.78
N VAL A 401 -7.34 3.93 -13.99
CA VAL A 401 -8.70 4.39 -14.32
C VAL A 401 -8.90 5.85 -13.92
N GLN A 402 -8.13 6.32 -12.93
CA GLN A 402 -8.12 7.71 -12.50
C GLN A 402 -7.61 8.63 -13.61
N LYS A 403 -8.05 9.89 -13.55
CA LYS A 403 -7.59 10.95 -14.46
C LYS A 403 -6.31 11.54 -13.91
N THR A 404 -5.35 11.88 -14.76
CA THR A 404 -4.03 12.36 -14.34
C THR A 404 -3.71 13.69 -15.01
N ILE A 405 -3.34 14.69 -14.22
CA ILE A 405 -2.80 15.97 -14.69
C ILE A 405 -1.31 15.98 -14.38
N ILE A 406 -0.48 16.10 -15.41
CA ILE A 406 0.98 16.19 -15.31
C ILE A 406 1.38 17.66 -15.39
N LEU A 407 1.94 18.19 -14.31
CA LEU A 407 2.49 19.54 -14.25
C LEU A 407 3.91 19.54 -14.80
N LYS A 408 4.12 20.22 -15.91
CA LYS A 408 5.42 20.44 -16.54
C LYS A 408 6.01 21.78 -16.12
N GLY A 409 7.34 21.86 -16.08
CA GLY A 409 8.05 23.11 -15.81
C GLY A 409 9.24 22.95 -14.88
N SER A 410 10.06 24.00 -14.80
CA SER A 410 11.35 23.97 -14.10
C SER A 410 11.26 23.92 -12.57
N PHE A 411 10.06 24.09 -11.99
CA PHE A 411 9.85 24.07 -10.53
C PHE A 411 10.13 22.71 -9.89
N ASN A 412 10.21 21.65 -10.70
CA ASN A 412 10.47 20.30 -10.22
C ASN A 412 11.71 19.65 -10.85
N SER A 413 12.71 20.47 -11.19
CA SER A 413 13.96 19.97 -11.75
C SER A 413 14.77 19.27 -10.65
N ALA A 414 14.76 17.94 -10.63
CA ALA A 414 15.57 17.17 -9.68
C ALA A 414 17.07 17.50 -9.86
N PRO A 415 17.83 17.66 -8.76
CA PRO A 415 19.26 17.97 -8.83
C PRO A 415 20.11 16.83 -9.40
N ASN A 416 19.62 15.58 -9.37
CA ASN A 416 20.37 14.41 -9.82
C ASN A 416 19.50 13.44 -10.64
N GLN A 417 20.11 12.85 -11.68
CA GLN A 417 19.56 11.77 -12.51
C GLN A 417 19.38 10.43 -11.75
N LEU A 418 19.14 10.46 -10.44
CA LEU A 418 18.94 9.26 -9.61
C LEU A 418 17.75 8.40 -10.07
N HIS A 419 16.80 9.05 -10.75
CA HIS A 419 15.60 8.44 -11.33
C HIS A 419 15.84 7.85 -12.74
N ALA A 420 17.05 8.00 -13.30
CA ALA A 420 17.42 7.53 -14.63
C ALA A 420 17.91 6.07 -14.68
N ALA A 421 17.80 5.31 -13.58
CA ALA A 421 18.02 3.86 -13.61
C ALA A 421 16.85 3.07 -14.25
N ARG A 422 16.02 3.74 -15.07
CA ARG A 422 15.10 3.06 -15.98
C ARG A 422 15.92 2.44 -17.09
N SER A 423 15.75 1.14 -17.30
CA SER A 423 16.30 0.45 -18.47
C SER A 423 15.36 0.51 -19.67
N TYR A 424 14.32 1.34 -19.61
CA TYR A 424 13.21 1.41 -20.56
C TYR A 424 12.64 2.83 -20.66
N SER A 425 11.92 3.12 -21.75
CA SER A 425 11.26 4.42 -21.96
C SER A 425 9.96 4.49 -21.16
N LEU A 426 9.59 5.66 -20.66
CA LEU A 426 8.32 5.84 -19.94
C LEU A 426 7.10 5.55 -20.84
N GLU A 427 7.24 5.79 -22.15
CA GLU A 427 6.23 5.49 -23.16
C GLU A 427 5.94 3.98 -23.29
N ASP A 428 6.87 3.11 -22.88
CA ASP A 428 6.68 1.65 -22.88
C ASP A 428 5.69 1.20 -21.79
N VAL A 429 5.49 2.03 -20.75
CA VAL A 429 4.68 1.69 -19.57
C VAL A 429 3.43 2.56 -19.47
N VAL A 430 3.51 3.82 -19.91
CA VAL A 430 2.41 4.79 -19.85
C VAL A 430 2.09 5.29 -21.25
N SER A 431 0.85 5.05 -21.69
CA SER A 431 0.32 5.63 -22.92
C SER A 431 -0.23 7.02 -22.62
N PHE A 432 0.53 8.05 -23.01
CA PHE A 432 0.18 9.46 -22.83
C PHE A 432 -0.97 9.92 -23.74
N ASP A 433 -1.24 9.20 -24.83
CA ASP A 433 -2.34 9.49 -25.76
C ASP A 433 -3.72 9.07 -25.22
N LYS A 434 -3.79 8.53 -24.00
CA LYS A 434 -5.05 8.14 -23.37
C LYS A 434 -5.86 9.38 -22.98
N PRO A 435 -7.20 9.36 -23.16
CA PRO A 435 -8.07 10.48 -22.82
C PRO A 435 -8.14 10.82 -21.32
N GLY A 436 -7.50 10.02 -20.46
CA GLY A 436 -7.42 10.25 -19.02
C GLY A 436 -6.16 10.97 -18.55
N ILE A 437 -5.23 11.34 -19.44
CA ILE A 437 -3.98 12.02 -19.06
C ILE A 437 -3.90 13.37 -19.80
N ALA A 438 -3.61 14.44 -19.07
CA ALA A 438 -3.36 15.76 -19.64
C ALA A 438 -2.04 16.32 -19.09
N SER A 439 -1.24 16.95 -19.95
CA SER A 439 -0.04 17.68 -19.53
C SER A 439 -0.31 19.17 -19.59
N VAL A 440 0.11 19.92 -18.57
CA VAL A 440 0.00 21.37 -18.51
C VAL A 440 1.32 22.02 -18.17
N ASP A 441 1.62 23.16 -18.79
CA ASP A 441 2.85 23.92 -18.56
C ASP A 441 2.65 24.91 -17.40
N GLY A 442 3.28 24.61 -16.27
CA GLY A 442 3.19 25.40 -15.04
C GLY A 442 1.99 25.03 -14.16
N TYR A 443 1.85 25.80 -13.08
CA TYR A 443 0.85 25.55 -12.02
C TYR A 443 0.02 26.81 -11.71
N ALA A 444 -0.16 27.71 -12.69
CA ALA A 444 -1.00 28.89 -12.51
C ALA A 444 -2.48 28.50 -12.30
N PRO A 445 -3.25 29.24 -11.47
CA PRO A 445 -4.63 28.87 -11.14
C PRO A 445 -5.55 28.69 -12.36
N ASP A 446 -5.41 29.53 -13.38
CA ASP A 446 -6.26 29.46 -14.59
C ASP A 446 -5.99 28.19 -15.42
N ILE A 447 -4.72 27.78 -15.51
CA ILE A 447 -4.30 26.57 -16.22
C ILE A 447 -4.82 25.33 -15.48
N LEU A 448 -4.64 25.30 -14.16
CA LEU A 448 -5.13 24.20 -13.31
C LEU A 448 -6.65 24.10 -13.36
N LYS A 449 -7.36 25.23 -13.36
CA LYS A 449 -8.81 25.27 -13.49
C LYS A 449 -9.26 24.66 -14.82
N SER A 450 -8.66 25.07 -15.93
CA SER A 450 -8.98 24.52 -17.26
C SER A 450 -8.75 23.01 -17.32
N ALA A 451 -7.65 22.51 -16.73
CA ALA A 451 -7.33 21.08 -16.71
C ALA A 451 -8.31 20.27 -15.84
N LEU A 452 -8.70 20.81 -14.68
CA LEU A 452 -9.71 20.20 -13.82
C LEU A 452 -11.10 20.19 -14.47
N GLN A 453 -11.47 21.25 -15.19
CA GLN A 453 -12.71 21.31 -15.97
C GLN A 453 -12.73 20.30 -17.12
N GLN A 454 -11.62 20.13 -17.84
CA GLN A 454 -11.49 19.11 -18.90
C GLN A 454 -11.83 17.71 -18.40
N PHE A 455 -11.49 17.42 -17.15
CA PHE A 455 -11.73 16.14 -16.51
C PHE A 455 -13.04 16.07 -15.72
N GLY A 456 -13.91 17.08 -15.81
CA GLY A 456 -15.21 17.10 -15.14
C GLY A 456 -15.12 17.18 -13.62
N ALA A 457 -13.97 17.59 -13.09
CA ALA A 457 -13.78 17.81 -11.64
C ALA A 457 -14.42 19.13 -11.18
N LEU A 458 -14.59 20.08 -12.11
CA LEU A 458 -15.20 21.38 -11.89
C LEU A 458 -16.33 21.59 -12.92
N GLU A 459 -17.36 22.34 -12.54
CA GLU A 459 -18.41 22.72 -13.48
C GLU A 459 -17.90 23.88 -14.38
N GLY A 460 -18.33 23.87 -15.64
CA GLY A 460 -17.85 24.79 -16.70
C GLY A 460 -18.17 26.26 -16.44
#